data_AF-A0A2J6RBA4-F1
#
_entry.id   AF-A0A2J6RBA4-F1
#
_cell.length_a   1.000
_cell.length_b   1.000
_cell.length_c   1.000
_cell.angle_alpha   90.00
_cell.angle_beta   90.00
_cell.angle_gamma   90.00
#
_symmetry.space_group_name_H-M   'P 1'
#
loop_
_entity.id
_entity.type
_entity.pdbx_description
1 polymer ?
#
loop_
_entity_poly.entity_id
_entity_poly.type
_entity_poly.pdbx_seq_one_letter_code
_entity_poly.pdbx_strand_id
1 'polypeptide(L)'
;MEARNEYGDGSKPSAATVTPNTSASINPVPSTTVKENQLNMPTELWEKIFVLLGQKDIKSVRLSWRRWTNIASRFLFRTFVFRVDRRDFERFDIVSHNDSMIAGINSLCFEIGTMDIGWVAYQLGFGYMQEYNSARLPSPRSEYTHEGLKIAKDMLVQEYAAWNTRWHEASQNFTDLNKMTTILAKLKSLRGVDISCKATPFTNKMLLDAWMSGSHRQNLKRASKEFVTLLMALHRTSTQVHHLAHDQLPINFFSLKETLLTKLTSSLQHLTTLRLTIDAHSAPHPRCWNGLGKFLCSIPGLKNLRFGFAPFDVGLTDQGTWLHAEDNLAQWYVPLWKMLEEHTWRHLSHLRLDGLMVCEIGLSELLVRHAPTLQCLDLFNLALWSGSFEGLLSSLRSELKLKNFRLWGVVRGFHTPYDAWRLQPTINLDDEVWSPELKAHAMQKASILTDVWKRFHELSSPDISRRLDLFMTPGLSWPWPLHASDALERLIRPPHFRGIHTDQCQQDCVRSVAEINQAWDEGIQRTLHGWTDGSAPETEGIGEAKIITIYDENGFDDGGFNEDGFNEDMVYFMDIYEDWQGAKDPISRYACERMMRESILSQIPRYSQ
;
A
#
# COMPACT_ATOMS: atom_id res chain seq x y z
N MET A 1 15.01 -16.44 -50.61
CA MET A 1 15.67 -16.72 -51.90
C MET A 1 14.54 -16.98 -52.88
N GLU A 2 14.47 -16.14 -53.91
CA GLU A 2 13.56 -16.16 -55.08
C GLU A 2 12.04 -15.93 -54.87
N ALA A 3 11.28 -15.28 -55.74
CA ALA A 3 11.39 -14.02 -56.51
C ALA A 3 10.02 -13.76 -57.20
N ARG A 4 9.60 -12.48 -57.22
CA ARG A 4 8.83 -11.67 -58.20
C ARG A 4 7.74 -12.25 -59.14
N ASN A 5 6.65 -11.47 -59.31
CA ASN A 5 6.22 -10.77 -60.56
C ASN A 5 5.01 -9.83 -60.27
N GLU A 6 5.10 -8.50 -60.46
CA GLU A 6 4.87 -7.67 -61.68
C GLU A 6 3.37 -7.45 -62.01
N TYR A 7 2.82 -6.26 -61.74
CA TYR A 7 2.60 -5.06 -62.61
C TYR A 7 1.34 -5.11 -63.49
N GLY A 8 0.53 -4.04 -63.42
CA GLY A 8 -0.62 -3.78 -64.29
C GLY A 8 -1.11 -2.34 -64.13
N ASP A 9 -0.76 -1.51 -65.12
CA ASP A 9 -1.04 -0.08 -65.27
C ASP A 9 -2.28 0.18 -66.16
N GLY A 10 -2.84 1.38 -66.05
CA GLY A 10 -3.53 2.05 -67.17
C GLY A 10 -5.06 2.02 -67.16
N SER A 11 -5.69 3.18 -66.94
CA SER A 11 -6.22 4.05 -68.02
C SER A 11 -7.43 4.91 -67.59
N LYS A 12 -7.32 6.22 -67.89
CA LYS A 12 -8.42 7.21 -67.94
C LYS A 12 -9.24 7.02 -69.21
N PRO A 13 -10.46 7.60 -69.28
CA PRO A 13 -10.63 8.67 -70.27
C PRO A 13 -11.47 9.87 -69.80
N SER A 14 -11.33 10.96 -70.56
CA SER A 14 -11.91 12.28 -70.37
C SER A 14 -12.97 12.58 -71.46
N ALA A 15 -14.03 13.28 -71.04
CA ALA A 15 -14.87 14.26 -71.75
C ALA A 15 -15.45 14.01 -73.16
N ALA A 16 -16.78 14.20 -73.30
CA ALA A 16 -17.37 15.09 -74.31
C ALA A 16 -18.82 15.51 -73.98
N THR A 17 -19.11 16.74 -74.40
CA THR A 17 -20.24 17.68 -74.20
C THR A 17 -21.48 17.37 -75.04
N VAL A 18 -22.71 17.73 -74.59
CA VAL A 18 -23.82 18.34 -75.38
C VAL A 18 -24.89 18.97 -74.42
N THR A 19 -25.29 20.21 -74.67
CA THR A 19 -26.50 20.96 -74.18
C THR A 19 -27.55 21.08 -75.31
N PRO A 20 -28.76 21.70 -75.23
CA PRO A 20 -29.45 22.46 -74.16
C PRO A 20 -31.00 22.21 -74.03
N ASN A 21 -31.67 23.09 -73.25
CA ASN A 21 -33.12 23.38 -73.15
C ASN A 21 -33.92 22.48 -72.17
N THR A 22 -34.82 22.96 -71.29
CA THR A 22 -35.66 24.17 -71.31
C THR A 22 -36.16 24.49 -69.89
N SER A 23 -36.50 25.75 -69.69
CA SER A 23 -37.09 26.42 -68.52
C SER A 23 -38.33 25.76 -67.89
N ALA A 24 -38.38 25.74 -66.55
CA ALA A 24 -39.62 25.90 -65.78
C ALA A 24 -39.35 26.54 -64.42
N SER A 25 -39.92 27.73 -64.24
CA SER A 25 -40.00 28.51 -63.00
C SER A 25 -40.89 27.82 -61.98
N ILE A 26 -40.37 27.53 -60.78
CA ILE A 26 -41.18 27.23 -59.58
C ILE A 26 -40.52 27.92 -58.37
N ASN A 27 -41.37 28.61 -57.62
CA ASN A 27 -41.12 29.56 -56.53
C ASN A 27 -40.09 29.15 -55.48
N PRO A 28 -39.38 30.11 -54.85
CA PRO A 28 -38.56 29.85 -53.67
C PRO A 28 -39.47 29.49 -52.50
N VAL A 29 -39.50 28.22 -52.14
CA VAL A 29 -39.90 27.79 -50.80
C VAL A 29 -38.88 28.43 -49.85
N PRO A 30 -39.30 29.20 -48.82
CA PRO A 30 -38.37 29.65 -47.82
C PRO A 30 -37.83 28.39 -47.15
N SER A 31 -36.56 28.10 -47.40
CA SER A 31 -35.82 27.18 -46.56
C SER A 31 -35.81 27.84 -45.19
N THR A 32 -36.75 27.45 -44.34
CA THR A 32 -36.56 27.50 -42.91
C THR A 32 -35.36 26.61 -42.65
N THR A 33 -34.17 27.22 -42.73
CA THR A 33 -33.01 26.78 -42.00
C THR A 33 -33.45 26.69 -40.56
N VAL A 34 -33.90 25.49 -40.15
CA VAL A 34 -33.84 25.06 -38.75
C VAL A 34 -32.36 24.87 -38.44
N LYS A 35 -31.63 25.99 -38.45
CA LYS A 35 -30.52 26.20 -37.54
C LYS A 35 -31.17 26.36 -36.18
N GLU A 36 -30.52 25.80 -35.17
CA GLU A 36 -30.95 25.81 -33.76
C GLU A 36 -31.81 24.61 -33.34
N ASN A 37 -31.12 23.49 -33.14
CA ASN A 37 -30.98 22.99 -31.77
C ASN A 37 -29.49 22.76 -31.50
N GLN A 38 -28.71 23.85 -31.57
CA GLN A 38 -27.40 23.87 -30.96
C GLN A 38 -27.66 23.75 -29.45
N LEU A 39 -27.27 22.63 -28.85
CA LEU A 39 -27.13 22.53 -27.40
C LEU A 39 -26.12 23.61 -26.95
N ASN A 40 -26.64 24.81 -26.66
CA ASN A 40 -25.94 25.98 -26.12
C ASN A 40 -25.70 25.79 -24.62
N MET A 41 -25.21 24.60 -24.23
CA MET A 41 -24.73 24.44 -22.86
C MET A 41 -23.33 25.03 -22.75
N PRO A 42 -23.10 25.94 -21.77
CA PRO A 42 -21.77 26.43 -21.45
C PRO A 42 -20.78 25.30 -21.18
N THR A 43 -19.50 25.54 -21.48
CA THR A 43 -18.40 24.58 -21.28
C THR A 43 -18.36 24.06 -19.85
N GLU A 44 -18.67 24.92 -18.88
CA GLU A 44 -18.69 24.63 -17.45
C GLU A 44 -19.74 23.56 -17.09
N LEU A 45 -20.88 23.55 -17.78
CA LEU A 45 -21.90 22.52 -17.57
C LEU A 45 -21.45 21.18 -18.16
N TRP A 46 -20.80 21.19 -19.32
CA TRP A 46 -20.22 19.98 -19.89
C TRP A 46 -19.12 19.41 -19.01
N GLU A 47 -18.25 20.26 -18.46
CA GLU A 47 -17.23 19.82 -17.50
C GLU A 47 -17.87 19.16 -16.28
N LYS A 48 -18.94 19.73 -15.72
CA LYS A 48 -19.70 19.10 -14.63
C LYS A 48 -20.30 17.74 -15.02
N ILE A 49 -20.80 17.59 -16.25
CA ILE A 49 -21.31 16.30 -16.75
C ILE A 49 -20.17 15.29 -16.84
N PHE A 50 -19.05 15.65 -17.50
CA PHE A 50 -17.89 14.76 -17.63
C PHE A 50 -17.26 14.40 -16.29
N VAL A 51 -17.44 15.19 -15.24
CA VAL A 51 -17.03 14.82 -13.88
C VAL A 51 -17.73 13.57 -13.36
N LEU A 52 -18.99 13.39 -13.75
CA LEU A 52 -19.88 12.32 -13.27
C LEU A 52 -19.86 11.09 -14.19
N LEU A 53 -19.32 11.21 -15.41
CA LEU A 53 -19.29 10.12 -16.37
C LEU A 53 -18.14 9.13 -16.10
N GLY A 54 -18.41 7.85 -16.35
CA GLY A 54 -17.39 6.82 -16.33
C GLY A 54 -16.43 6.93 -17.51
N GLN A 55 -15.23 6.34 -17.38
CA GLN A 55 -14.21 6.41 -18.44
C GLN A 55 -14.69 5.81 -19.78
N LYS A 56 -15.55 4.78 -19.75
CA LYS A 56 -16.16 4.17 -20.95
C LYS A 56 -17.05 5.17 -21.69
N ASP A 57 -17.85 5.94 -20.96
CA ASP A 57 -18.75 6.94 -21.52
C ASP A 57 -17.97 8.13 -22.06
N ILE A 58 -16.95 8.61 -21.33
CA ILE A 58 -16.04 9.67 -21.78
C ILE A 58 -15.38 9.28 -23.11
N LYS A 59 -14.88 8.04 -23.22
CA LYS A 59 -14.31 7.51 -24.47
C LYS A 59 -15.34 7.49 -25.59
N SER A 60 -16.55 7.00 -25.31
CA SER A 60 -17.63 6.90 -26.29
C SER A 60 -18.06 8.27 -26.81
N VAL A 61 -18.24 9.25 -25.91
CA VAL A 61 -18.56 10.64 -26.28
C VAL A 61 -17.43 11.24 -27.10
N ARG A 62 -16.16 11.05 -26.70
CA ARG A 62 -15.01 11.57 -27.44
C ARG A 62 -14.95 11.05 -28.88
N LEU A 63 -15.20 9.75 -29.07
CA LEU A 63 -15.15 9.08 -30.38
C LEU A 63 -16.37 9.43 -31.25
N SER A 64 -17.53 9.63 -30.64
CA SER A 64 -18.77 9.87 -31.36
C SER A 64 -18.99 11.36 -31.67
N TRP A 65 -18.60 12.27 -30.77
CA TRP A 65 -18.98 13.69 -30.82
C TRP A 65 -17.75 14.61 -30.91
N ARG A 66 -17.33 14.93 -32.14
CA ARG A 66 -16.15 15.79 -32.43
C ARG A 66 -16.14 17.13 -31.68
N ARG A 67 -17.31 17.76 -31.49
CA ARG A 67 -17.44 19.05 -30.80
C ARG A 67 -16.91 19.02 -29.37
N TRP A 68 -17.07 17.89 -28.69
CA TRP A 68 -16.73 17.74 -27.27
C TRP A 68 -15.44 16.98 -27.05
N THR A 69 -14.73 16.59 -28.11
CA THR A 69 -13.49 15.83 -28.03
C THR A 69 -12.45 16.50 -27.14
N ASN A 70 -12.28 17.82 -27.23
CA ASN A 70 -11.29 18.54 -26.42
C ASN A 70 -11.68 18.56 -24.93
N ILE A 71 -12.96 18.83 -24.62
CA ILE A 71 -13.45 18.80 -23.24
C ILE A 71 -13.32 17.38 -22.68
N ALA A 72 -13.88 16.38 -23.37
CA ALA A 72 -13.85 14.98 -22.96
C ALA A 72 -12.42 14.46 -22.76
N SER A 73 -11.46 14.92 -23.58
CA SER A 73 -10.05 14.51 -23.47
C SER A 73 -9.41 14.89 -22.13
N ARG A 74 -9.85 15.99 -21.49
CA ARG A 74 -9.41 16.38 -20.14
C ARG A 74 -9.81 15.39 -19.05
N PHE A 75 -10.83 14.57 -19.30
CA PHE A 75 -11.36 13.63 -18.32
C PHE A 75 -10.89 12.19 -18.54
N LEU A 76 -10.14 11.91 -19.61
CA LEU A 76 -9.63 10.57 -19.91
C LEU A 76 -8.60 10.08 -18.90
N PHE A 77 -7.75 11.01 -18.44
CA PHE A 77 -6.61 10.75 -17.58
C PHE A 77 -6.59 11.75 -16.41
N ARG A 78 -7.64 11.79 -15.59
CA ARG A 78 -7.59 12.59 -14.35
C ARG A 78 -6.40 12.18 -13.48
N THR A 79 -6.29 10.88 -13.29
CA THR A 79 -5.11 10.21 -12.76
C THR A 79 -4.39 9.51 -13.89
N PHE A 80 -3.11 9.80 -14.07
CA PHE A 80 -2.24 9.00 -14.93
C PHE A 80 -1.51 7.96 -14.08
N VAL A 81 -1.69 6.68 -14.43
CA VAL A 81 -1.15 5.55 -13.67
C VAL A 81 0.08 5.01 -14.38
N PHE A 82 1.24 5.06 -13.73
CA PHE A 82 2.46 4.38 -14.13
C PHE A 82 2.52 3.01 -13.47
N ARG A 83 2.60 1.95 -14.27
CA ARG A 83 2.71 0.56 -13.81
C ARG A 83 4.00 -0.07 -14.26
N VAL A 84 4.70 -0.74 -13.36
CA VAL A 84 5.97 -1.44 -13.65
C VAL A 84 5.91 -2.41 -14.84
N ASP A 85 4.77 -3.06 -15.08
CA ASP A 85 4.58 -4.05 -16.15
C ASP A 85 4.09 -3.47 -17.48
N ARG A 86 4.19 -2.15 -17.68
CA ARG A 86 3.80 -1.46 -18.92
C ARG A 86 4.85 -0.44 -19.33
N ARG A 87 4.90 -0.11 -20.62
CA ARG A 87 5.71 1.00 -21.16
C ARG A 87 5.02 2.36 -20.95
N ASP A 88 4.73 2.68 -19.69
CA ASP A 88 3.89 3.83 -19.34
C ASP A 88 4.64 5.16 -19.49
N PHE A 89 5.98 5.16 -19.44
CA PHE A 89 6.75 6.33 -19.82
C PHE A 89 6.60 6.70 -21.29
N GLU A 90 6.69 5.74 -22.21
CA GLU A 90 6.49 5.94 -23.65
C GLU A 90 5.04 6.35 -23.93
N ARG A 91 4.10 5.70 -23.24
CA ARG A 91 2.68 6.05 -23.31
C ARG A 91 2.40 7.46 -22.80
N PHE A 92 3.05 7.88 -21.72
CA PHE A 92 2.93 9.25 -21.20
C PHE A 92 3.45 10.25 -22.22
N ASP A 93 4.56 9.95 -22.89
CA ASP A 93 5.08 10.84 -23.93
C ASP A 93 4.06 11.04 -25.06
N ILE A 94 3.43 9.97 -25.55
CA ILE A 94 2.33 10.04 -26.54
C ILE A 94 1.17 10.91 -26.02
N VAL A 95 0.72 10.70 -24.77
CA VAL A 95 -0.37 11.49 -24.16
C VAL A 95 0.01 12.96 -24.03
N SER A 96 1.29 13.24 -23.74
CA SER A 96 1.79 14.58 -23.52
C SER A 96 1.82 15.47 -24.76
N HIS A 97 1.72 14.87 -25.96
CA HIS A 97 1.55 15.61 -27.21
C HIS A 97 0.12 16.16 -27.41
N ASN A 98 -0.83 15.79 -26.55
CA ASN A 98 -2.19 16.32 -26.57
C ASN A 98 -2.43 17.27 -25.39
N ASP A 99 -2.45 18.57 -25.67
CA ASP A 99 -2.63 19.64 -24.68
C ASP A 99 -3.90 19.47 -23.81
N SER A 100 -4.99 18.94 -24.38
CA SER A 100 -6.23 18.73 -23.63
C SER A 100 -6.11 17.54 -22.67
N MET A 101 -5.41 16.48 -23.04
CA MET A 101 -5.20 15.33 -22.15
C MET A 101 -4.23 15.68 -21.02
N ILE A 102 -3.08 16.27 -21.34
CA ILE A 102 -2.06 16.63 -20.34
C ILE A 102 -2.60 17.65 -19.33
N ALA A 103 -3.39 18.63 -19.77
CA ALA A 103 -4.03 19.62 -18.89
C ALA A 103 -5.06 19.00 -17.93
N GLY A 104 -5.62 17.84 -18.30
CA GLY A 104 -6.57 17.07 -17.50
C GLY A 104 -5.94 16.22 -16.41
N ILE A 105 -4.65 15.89 -16.53
CA ILE A 105 -3.92 15.11 -15.53
C ILE A 105 -3.66 15.99 -14.30
N ASN A 106 -4.39 15.73 -13.23
CA ASN A 106 -4.27 16.43 -11.95
C ASN A 106 -3.72 15.53 -10.83
N SER A 107 -3.56 14.24 -11.10
CA SER A 107 -3.01 13.26 -10.19
C SER A 107 -2.10 12.26 -10.93
N LEU A 108 -1.02 11.84 -10.28
CA LEU A 108 -0.20 10.72 -10.70
C LEU A 108 -0.33 9.58 -9.70
N CYS A 109 -0.39 8.34 -10.20
CA CYS A 109 -0.27 7.14 -9.38
C CYS A 109 0.89 6.29 -9.89
N PHE A 110 1.84 5.97 -9.01
CA PHE A 110 2.97 5.10 -9.29
C PHE A 110 2.70 3.73 -8.66
N GLU A 111 2.24 2.79 -9.47
CA GLU A 111 2.06 1.38 -9.10
C GLU A 111 3.40 0.67 -9.32
N ILE A 112 4.27 0.78 -8.31
CA ILE A 112 5.67 0.36 -8.38
C ILE A 112 5.93 -0.98 -7.70
N GLY A 113 4.90 -1.62 -7.14
CA GLY A 113 4.96 -2.93 -6.52
C GLY A 113 5.67 -3.98 -7.35
N THR A 114 6.70 -4.63 -6.79
CA THR A 114 7.33 -5.81 -7.39
C THR A 114 7.48 -6.92 -6.36
N MET A 115 7.52 -8.15 -6.84
CA MET A 115 7.73 -9.34 -6.02
C MET A 115 8.64 -10.27 -6.79
N ASP A 116 9.79 -10.62 -6.21
CA ASP A 116 10.73 -11.51 -6.84
C ASP A 116 10.22 -12.96 -6.90
N ILE A 117 10.77 -13.77 -7.80
CA ILE A 117 10.35 -15.17 -8.00
C ILE A 117 10.57 -15.99 -6.73
N GLY A 118 11.61 -15.72 -5.96
CA GLY A 118 11.86 -16.42 -4.69
C GLY A 118 10.73 -16.16 -3.69
N TRP A 119 10.46 -14.88 -3.43
CA TRP A 119 9.43 -14.49 -2.49
C TRP A 119 8.02 -14.87 -2.93
N VAL A 120 7.67 -14.73 -4.21
CA VAL A 120 6.35 -15.17 -4.69
C VAL A 120 6.20 -16.68 -4.56
N ALA A 121 7.25 -17.46 -4.87
CA ALA A 121 7.22 -18.91 -4.76
C ALA A 121 7.08 -19.36 -3.30
N TYR A 122 7.76 -18.68 -2.38
CA TYR A 122 7.63 -18.90 -0.94
C TYR A 122 6.20 -18.65 -0.44
N GLN A 123 5.59 -17.53 -0.84
CA GLN A 123 4.22 -17.18 -0.44
C GLN A 123 3.17 -18.09 -1.08
N LEU A 124 3.28 -18.34 -2.39
CA LEU A 124 2.38 -19.24 -3.12
C LEU A 124 2.53 -20.69 -2.67
N GLY A 125 3.76 -21.13 -2.42
CA GLY A 125 4.05 -22.47 -1.92
C GLY A 125 3.42 -22.70 -0.56
N PHE A 126 3.50 -21.73 0.33
CA PHE A 126 2.82 -21.78 1.62
C PHE A 126 1.29 -21.81 1.47
N GLY A 127 0.69 -20.89 0.70
CA GLY A 127 -0.76 -20.88 0.48
C GLY A 127 -1.29 -22.14 -0.18
N TYR A 128 -0.55 -22.68 -1.16
CA TYR A 128 -0.89 -23.93 -1.82
C TYR A 128 -0.75 -25.13 -0.89
N MET A 129 0.29 -25.18 -0.05
CA MET A 129 0.45 -26.22 0.97
C MET A 129 -0.77 -26.23 1.92
N GLN A 130 -1.20 -25.07 2.40
CA GLN A 130 -2.36 -24.96 3.29
C GLN A 130 -3.63 -25.54 2.64
N GLU A 131 -3.93 -25.14 1.40
CA GLU A 131 -5.10 -25.66 0.67
C GLU A 131 -4.96 -27.15 0.33
N TYR A 132 -3.77 -27.60 -0.09
CA TYR A 132 -3.51 -28.99 -0.44
C TYR A 132 -3.73 -29.93 0.74
N ASN A 133 -3.12 -29.61 1.89
CA ASN A 133 -3.24 -30.42 3.09
C ASN A 133 -4.67 -30.35 3.64
N SER A 134 -5.30 -29.17 3.61
CA SER A 134 -6.69 -28.98 4.01
C SER A 134 -7.68 -29.78 3.17
N ALA A 135 -7.42 -29.96 1.87
CA ALA A 135 -8.26 -30.75 0.98
C ALA A 135 -8.16 -32.27 1.24
N ARG A 136 -7.09 -32.72 1.90
CA ARG A 136 -6.79 -34.15 2.17
C ARG A 136 -7.00 -34.56 3.62
N LEU A 137 -7.54 -33.67 4.45
CA LEU A 137 -8.02 -34.01 5.79
C LEU A 137 -9.28 -34.90 5.71
N PRO A 138 -9.56 -35.70 6.75
CA PRO A 138 -10.78 -36.52 6.82
C PRO A 138 -12.06 -35.68 6.70
N SER A 139 -12.03 -34.45 7.20
CA SER A 139 -13.03 -33.42 6.96
C SER A 139 -12.36 -32.26 6.20
N PRO A 140 -12.49 -32.20 4.86
CA PRO A 140 -11.84 -31.18 4.06
C PRO A 140 -12.22 -29.78 4.52
N ARG A 141 -11.22 -28.89 4.62
CA ARG A 141 -11.38 -27.47 4.99
C ARG A 141 -10.97 -26.51 3.86
N SER A 142 -10.48 -27.06 2.76
CA SER A 142 -10.02 -26.29 1.60
C SER A 142 -11.20 -25.65 0.86
N GLU A 143 -10.95 -24.48 0.26
CA GLU A 143 -11.88 -23.88 -0.72
C GLU A 143 -11.93 -24.67 -2.03
N TYR A 144 -10.96 -25.56 -2.27
CA TYR A 144 -10.76 -26.26 -3.54
C TYR A 144 -10.92 -27.78 -3.40
N THR A 145 -11.41 -28.40 -4.48
CA THR A 145 -11.17 -29.84 -4.70
C THR A 145 -9.71 -30.06 -5.09
N HIS A 146 -9.21 -31.29 -4.97
CA HIS A 146 -7.83 -31.61 -5.36
C HIS A 146 -7.53 -31.25 -6.83
N GLU A 147 -8.46 -31.57 -7.75
CA GLU A 147 -8.36 -31.21 -9.16
C GLU A 147 -8.50 -29.69 -9.37
N GLY A 148 -9.42 -29.05 -8.66
CA GLY A 148 -9.61 -27.60 -8.71
C GLY A 148 -8.37 -26.84 -8.26
N LEU A 149 -7.66 -27.36 -7.25
CA LEU A 149 -6.43 -26.78 -6.74
C LEU A 149 -5.28 -26.86 -7.75
N LYS A 150 -5.17 -27.97 -8.51
CA LYS A 150 -4.19 -28.09 -9.61
C LYS A 150 -4.45 -27.06 -10.72
N ILE A 151 -5.72 -26.90 -11.11
CA ILE A 151 -6.11 -25.89 -12.10
C ILE A 151 -5.79 -24.48 -11.59
N ALA A 152 -6.11 -24.19 -10.31
CA ALA A 152 -5.81 -22.91 -9.69
C ALA A 152 -4.30 -22.61 -9.67
N LYS A 153 -3.46 -23.62 -9.40
CA LYS A 153 -1.99 -23.54 -9.50
C LYS A 153 -1.54 -23.19 -10.91
N ASP A 154 -2.05 -23.86 -11.93
CA ASP A 154 -1.59 -23.60 -13.29
C ASP A 154 -2.01 -22.19 -13.75
N MET A 155 -3.22 -21.75 -13.40
CA MET A 155 -3.70 -20.39 -13.67
C MET A 155 -2.86 -19.31 -12.97
N LEU A 156 -2.56 -19.48 -11.67
CA LEU A 156 -1.78 -18.49 -10.94
C LEU A 156 -0.33 -18.42 -11.45
N VAL A 157 0.25 -19.56 -11.83
CA VAL A 157 1.61 -19.61 -12.39
C VAL A 157 1.64 -18.87 -13.72
N GLN A 158 0.67 -19.11 -14.61
CA GLN A 158 0.56 -18.41 -15.89
C GLN A 158 0.36 -16.91 -15.71
N GLU A 159 -0.53 -16.50 -14.79
CA GLU A 159 -0.82 -15.09 -14.51
C GLU A 159 0.43 -14.34 -14.02
N TYR A 160 1.15 -14.91 -13.05
CA TYR A 160 2.39 -14.31 -12.54
C TYR A 160 3.51 -14.32 -13.59
N ALA A 161 3.73 -15.42 -14.30
CA ALA A 161 4.75 -15.52 -15.35
C ALA A 161 4.53 -14.50 -16.47
N ALA A 162 3.27 -14.31 -16.89
CA ALA A 162 2.91 -13.30 -17.88
C ALA A 162 3.16 -11.88 -17.36
N TRP A 163 2.83 -11.58 -16.11
CA TRP A 163 3.15 -10.30 -15.48
C TRP A 163 4.65 -10.06 -15.39
N ASN A 164 5.41 -11.05 -14.92
CA ASN A 164 6.86 -10.95 -14.75
C ASN A 164 7.56 -10.74 -16.11
N THR A 165 7.11 -11.43 -17.16
CA THR A 165 7.60 -11.22 -18.53
C THR A 165 7.40 -9.76 -18.97
N ARG A 166 6.18 -9.22 -18.82
CA ARG A 166 5.89 -7.82 -19.18
C ARG A 166 6.66 -6.82 -18.34
N TRP A 167 6.86 -7.08 -17.05
CA TRP A 167 7.67 -6.24 -16.17
C TRP A 167 9.11 -6.10 -16.67
N HIS A 168 9.74 -7.21 -17.04
CA HIS A 168 11.09 -7.17 -17.61
C HIS A 168 11.13 -6.54 -19.01
N GLU A 169 10.14 -6.79 -19.86
CA GLU A 169 10.05 -6.18 -21.21
C GLU A 169 9.76 -4.67 -21.19
N ALA A 170 9.05 -4.20 -20.16
CA ALA A 170 8.76 -2.79 -19.94
C ALA A 170 10.01 -2.02 -19.49
N SER A 171 10.85 -2.64 -18.66
CA SER A 171 12.16 -2.12 -18.25
C SER A 171 12.11 -0.66 -17.78
N GLN A 172 11.07 -0.33 -17.00
CA GLN A 172 10.86 1.04 -16.53
C GLN A 172 11.76 1.36 -15.35
N ASN A 173 12.62 2.36 -15.54
CA ASN A 173 13.49 2.87 -14.49
C ASN A 173 12.89 4.10 -13.79
N PHE A 174 12.28 3.89 -12.62
CA PHE A 174 11.73 4.98 -11.79
C PHE A 174 12.81 5.77 -11.03
N THR A 175 14.07 5.35 -11.09
CA THR A 175 15.20 6.09 -10.52
C THR A 175 15.79 7.13 -11.49
N ASP A 176 15.33 7.19 -12.75
CA ASP A 176 15.76 8.21 -13.72
C ASP A 176 15.18 9.59 -13.38
N LEU A 177 16.01 10.40 -12.73
CA LEU A 177 15.66 11.75 -12.30
C LEU A 177 15.36 12.71 -13.45
N ASN A 178 16.03 12.60 -14.59
CA ASN A 178 15.81 13.52 -15.71
C ASN A 178 14.48 13.21 -16.39
N LYS A 179 14.17 11.92 -16.56
CA LYS A 179 12.90 11.46 -17.10
C LYS A 179 11.74 11.87 -16.19
N MET A 180 11.87 11.64 -14.88
CA MET A 180 10.86 12.04 -13.89
C MET A 180 10.65 13.56 -13.86
N THR A 181 11.73 14.35 -13.89
CA THR A 181 11.66 15.82 -13.94
C THR A 181 10.92 16.30 -15.20
N THR A 182 11.21 15.68 -16.36
CA THR A 182 10.56 16.01 -17.63
C THR A 182 9.05 15.73 -17.59
N ILE A 183 8.66 14.59 -17.00
CA ILE A 183 7.25 14.23 -16.83
C ILE A 183 6.53 15.26 -15.96
N LEU A 184 7.07 15.56 -14.78
CA LEU A 184 6.46 16.49 -13.84
C LEU A 184 6.39 17.92 -14.40
N ALA A 185 7.43 18.39 -15.10
CA ALA A 185 7.46 19.72 -15.71
C ALA A 185 6.35 19.93 -16.75
N LYS A 186 5.87 18.86 -17.42
CA LYS A 186 4.75 18.92 -18.38
C LYS A 186 3.38 19.05 -17.68
N LEU A 187 3.28 18.72 -16.39
CA LEU A 187 2.01 18.59 -15.66
C LEU A 187 1.66 19.81 -14.82
N LYS A 188 1.28 20.91 -15.48
CA LYS A 188 0.93 22.19 -14.82
C LYS A 188 -0.26 22.11 -13.86
N SER A 189 -1.14 21.13 -14.05
CA SER A 189 -2.35 20.93 -13.24
C SER A 189 -2.16 19.91 -12.10
N LEU A 190 -0.95 19.37 -11.91
CA LEU A 190 -0.71 18.31 -10.93
C LEU A 190 -0.97 18.82 -9.51
N ARG A 191 -1.84 18.10 -8.79
CA ARG A 191 -2.19 18.38 -7.39
C ARG A 191 -1.92 17.20 -6.46
N GLY A 192 -1.94 15.96 -6.97
CA GLY A 192 -1.77 14.77 -6.14
C GLY A 192 -0.76 13.79 -6.71
N VAL A 193 0.02 13.16 -5.84
CA VAL A 193 0.88 12.03 -6.20
C VAL A 193 0.66 10.91 -5.21
N ASP A 194 0.27 9.74 -5.71
CA ASP A 194 0.14 8.52 -4.93
C ASP A 194 1.18 7.50 -5.39
N ILE A 195 1.76 6.78 -4.45
CA ILE A 195 2.71 5.70 -4.71
C ILE A 195 2.15 4.46 -4.02
N SER A 196 1.98 3.41 -4.81
CA SER A 196 1.48 2.14 -4.32
C SER A 196 2.41 1.01 -4.68
N CYS A 197 2.91 0.35 -3.65
CA CYS A 197 3.57 -0.93 -3.78
C CYS A 197 2.55 -2.08 -3.78
N LYS A 198 1.38 -1.90 -3.14
CA LYS A 198 0.35 -2.94 -3.06
C LYS A 198 -0.52 -3.04 -4.30
N ALA A 199 -0.64 -1.99 -5.11
CA ALA A 199 -1.43 -2.04 -6.34
C ALA A 199 -0.93 -3.17 -7.27
N THR A 200 -1.87 -4.00 -7.72
CA THR A 200 -1.58 -5.19 -8.51
C THR A 200 -2.65 -5.43 -9.57
N PRO A 201 -2.28 -5.96 -10.75
CA PRO A 201 -3.24 -6.38 -11.77
C PRO A 201 -3.81 -7.78 -11.57
N PHE A 202 -3.41 -8.49 -10.49
CA PHE A 202 -3.82 -9.87 -10.31
C PHE A 202 -5.30 -10.02 -9.99
N THR A 203 -5.83 -11.17 -10.39
CA THR A 203 -7.22 -11.57 -10.16
C THR A 203 -7.31 -12.90 -9.41
N ASN A 204 -6.28 -13.75 -9.50
CA ASN A 204 -6.21 -14.99 -8.72
C ASN A 204 -6.06 -14.70 -7.21
N LYS A 205 -6.92 -15.32 -6.39
CA LYS A 205 -6.94 -15.11 -4.93
C LYS A 205 -5.61 -15.46 -4.24
N MET A 206 -4.93 -16.53 -4.64
CA MET A 206 -3.65 -16.92 -4.02
C MET A 206 -2.54 -15.92 -4.35
N LEU A 207 -2.56 -15.34 -5.57
CA LEU A 207 -1.65 -14.24 -5.91
C LEU A 207 -1.98 -12.96 -5.16
N LEU A 208 -3.27 -12.64 -5.00
CA LEU A 208 -3.69 -11.51 -4.17
C LEU A 208 -3.25 -11.69 -2.71
N ASP A 209 -3.36 -12.90 -2.15
CA ASP A 209 -2.84 -13.26 -0.84
C ASP A 209 -1.32 -13.06 -0.75
N ALA A 210 -0.56 -13.63 -1.68
CA ALA A 210 0.88 -13.45 -1.74
C ALA A 210 1.26 -11.95 -1.81
N TRP A 211 0.57 -11.17 -2.64
CA TRP A 211 0.82 -9.74 -2.79
C TRP A 211 0.48 -8.92 -1.54
N MET A 212 -0.61 -9.28 -0.85
CA MET A 212 -0.97 -8.68 0.43
C MET A 212 0.09 -8.95 1.51
N SER A 213 0.70 -10.13 1.54
CA SER A 213 1.80 -10.44 2.47
C SER A 213 2.96 -9.44 2.33
N GLY A 214 3.26 -8.97 1.12
CA GLY A 214 4.27 -7.94 0.91
C GLY A 214 4.92 -7.99 -0.46
N SER A 215 4.51 -7.09 -1.35
CA SER A 215 5.38 -6.59 -2.43
C SER A 215 6.56 -5.83 -1.84
N HIS A 216 7.75 -5.95 -2.42
CA HIS A 216 8.95 -5.16 -2.09
C HIS A 216 9.64 -5.35 -0.74
N ARG A 217 9.22 -6.31 0.11
CA ARG A 217 9.86 -6.52 1.42
C ARG A 217 11.40 -6.60 1.33
N GLN A 218 11.95 -7.27 0.33
CA GLN A 218 13.39 -7.43 0.24
C GLN A 218 14.16 -6.26 -0.41
N ASN A 219 13.49 -5.25 -0.99
CA ASN A 219 14.17 -4.18 -1.76
C ASN A 219 13.90 -2.76 -1.24
N LEU A 220 14.02 -2.58 0.08
CA LEU A 220 13.88 -1.28 0.75
C LEU A 220 14.77 -0.19 0.15
N LYS A 221 16.00 -0.53 -0.29
CA LYS A 221 16.94 0.45 -0.88
C LYS A 221 16.42 1.02 -2.20
N ARG A 222 15.91 0.18 -3.10
CA ARG A 222 15.35 0.63 -4.38
C ARG A 222 14.13 1.51 -4.15
N ALA A 223 13.17 1.06 -3.34
CA ALA A 223 11.95 1.83 -3.08
C ALA A 223 12.28 3.21 -2.47
N SER A 224 13.25 3.27 -1.54
CA SER A 224 13.78 4.54 -1.03
C SER A 224 14.40 5.41 -2.13
N LYS A 225 15.19 4.84 -3.05
CA LYS A 225 15.76 5.59 -4.19
C LYS A 225 14.71 6.12 -5.16
N GLU A 226 13.70 5.31 -5.50
CA GLU A 226 12.59 5.71 -6.37
C GLU A 226 11.82 6.88 -5.74
N PHE A 227 11.54 6.83 -4.43
CA PHE A 227 10.89 7.93 -3.74
C PHE A 227 11.78 9.19 -3.66
N VAL A 228 13.08 9.04 -3.38
CA VAL A 228 14.04 10.16 -3.43
C VAL A 228 14.06 10.79 -4.82
N THR A 229 14.09 9.99 -5.89
CA THR A 229 14.06 10.48 -7.27
C THR A 229 12.80 11.30 -7.55
N LEU A 230 11.63 10.82 -7.12
CA LEU A 230 10.37 11.55 -7.27
C LEU A 230 10.40 12.90 -6.52
N LEU A 231 10.82 12.92 -5.25
CA LEU A 231 10.87 14.15 -4.45
C LEU A 231 11.92 15.14 -5.00
N MET A 232 13.06 14.64 -5.48
CA MET A 232 14.07 15.46 -6.17
C MET A 232 13.54 16.04 -7.48
N ALA A 233 12.76 15.26 -8.23
CA ALA A 233 12.14 15.72 -9.47
C ALA A 233 11.09 16.81 -9.18
N LEU A 234 10.25 16.63 -8.15
CA LEU A 234 9.31 17.65 -7.68
C LEU A 234 10.04 18.94 -7.32
N HIS A 235 11.12 18.86 -6.54
CA HIS A 235 11.96 20.01 -6.17
C HIS A 235 12.58 20.75 -7.37
N ARG A 236 12.87 20.04 -8.47
CA ARG A 236 13.38 20.67 -9.71
C ARG A 236 12.30 21.34 -10.55
N THR A 237 11.03 21.17 -10.20
CA THR A 237 9.89 21.76 -10.91
C THR A 237 9.19 22.81 -10.06
N SER A 238 8.44 23.71 -10.69
CA SER A 238 7.57 24.67 -9.99
C SER A 238 6.21 24.07 -9.60
N THR A 239 6.09 22.74 -9.62
CA THR A 239 4.83 22.03 -9.41
C THR A 239 4.40 22.06 -7.95
N GLN A 240 3.19 22.54 -7.69
CA GLN A 240 2.64 22.63 -6.34
C GLN A 240 1.74 21.43 -6.02
N VAL A 241 2.32 20.42 -5.41
CA VAL A 241 1.58 19.23 -4.97
C VAL A 241 0.90 19.51 -3.62
N HIS A 242 -0.38 19.17 -3.53
CA HIS A 242 -1.22 19.37 -2.36
C HIS A 242 -1.54 18.05 -1.63
N HIS A 243 -1.33 16.92 -2.30
CA HIS A 243 -1.56 15.56 -1.79
C HIS A 243 -0.40 14.63 -2.15
N LEU A 244 0.11 13.91 -1.15
CA LEU A 244 1.17 12.92 -1.31
C LEU A 244 0.83 11.69 -0.49
N ALA A 245 0.83 10.51 -1.12
CA ALA A 245 0.62 9.24 -0.42
C ALA A 245 1.66 8.20 -0.81
N HIS A 246 2.03 7.35 0.15
CA HIS A 246 2.87 6.17 -0.05
C HIS A 246 2.38 5.05 0.87
N ASP A 247 2.03 3.89 0.33
CA ASP A 247 1.40 2.79 1.09
C ASP A 247 2.36 1.74 1.67
N GLN A 248 3.63 1.73 1.23
CA GLN A 248 4.72 0.95 1.85
C GLN A 248 6.06 1.69 1.75
N LEU A 249 6.19 2.84 2.42
CA LEU A 249 7.43 3.62 2.41
C LEU A 249 8.48 2.93 3.31
N PRO A 250 9.65 2.52 2.79
CA PRO A 250 10.69 1.93 3.62
C PRO A 250 11.12 2.84 4.77
N ILE A 251 11.17 2.29 5.99
CA ILE A 251 11.60 3.04 7.17
C ILE A 251 13.01 3.63 7.03
N ASN A 252 13.88 2.97 6.26
CA ASN A 252 15.25 3.42 6.03
C ASN A 252 15.33 4.72 5.21
N PHE A 253 14.27 5.14 4.51
CA PHE A 253 14.19 6.46 3.87
C PHE A 253 14.43 7.59 4.88
N PHE A 254 13.93 7.45 6.11
CA PHE A 254 14.10 8.48 7.14
C PHE A 254 15.48 8.45 7.80
N SER A 255 16.34 7.49 7.45
CA SER A 255 17.74 7.45 7.89
C SER A 255 18.69 8.27 7.01
N LEU A 256 18.17 8.85 5.91
CA LEU A 256 18.94 9.69 5.01
C LEU A 256 19.55 10.90 5.73
N LYS A 257 20.66 11.41 5.18
CA LYS A 257 21.33 12.61 5.73
C LYS A 257 20.34 13.76 5.83
N GLU A 258 20.38 14.48 6.95
CA GLU A 258 19.48 15.60 7.22
C GLU A 258 19.49 16.66 6.12
N THR A 259 20.66 17.00 5.59
CA THR A 259 20.78 17.95 4.47
C THR A 259 20.03 17.50 3.22
N LEU A 260 19.95 16.20 2.97
CA LEU A 260 19.16 15.64 1.87
C LEU A 260 17.67 15.69 2.22
N LEU A 261 17.25 15.23 3.41
CA LEU A 261 15.84 15.27 3.81
C LEU A 261 15.26 16.69 3.74
N THR A 262 15.97 17.69 4.27
CA THR A 262 15.56 19.11 4.20
C THR A 262 15.43 19.59 2.75
N LYS A 263 16.32 19.14 1.86
CA LYS A 263 16.22 19.47 0.44
C LYS A 263 14.96 18.85 -0.18
N LEU A 264 14.66 17.58 0.11
CA LEU A 264 13.50 16.87 -0.42
C LEU A 264 12.18 17.51 0.06
N THR A 265 12.10 17.91 1.33
CA THR A 265 10.88 18.49 1.93
C THR A 265 10.59 19.92 1.48
N SER A 266 11.58 20.67 1.00
CA SER A 266 11.39 22.05 0.53
C SER A 266 10.31 22.19 -0.57
N SER A 267 10.13 21.16 -1.39
CA SER A 267 9.12 21.11 -2.45
C SER A 267 7.70 20.79 -1.95
N LEU A 268 7.59 20.35 -0.69
CA LEU A 268 6.35 19.88 -0.08
C LEU A 268 5.66 20.94 0.77
N GLN A 269 6.14 22.19 0.77
CA GLN A 269 5.58 23.26 1.62
C GLN A 269 4.10 23.56 1.38
N HIS A 270 3.59 23.26 0.18
CA HIS A 270 2.18 23.44 -0.20
C HIS A 270 1.30 22.21 0.11
N LEU A 271 1.88 21.15 0.66
CA LEU A 271 1.18 19.92 0.93
C LEU A 271 0.13 20.11 2.03
N THR A 272 -1.09 19.68 1.75
CA THR A 272 -2.22 19.73 2.69
C THR A 272 -2.64 18.35 3.18
N THR A 273 -2.37 17.31 2.38
CA THR A 273 -2.65 15.92 2.72
C THR A 273 -1.38 15.10 2.55
N LEU A 274 -0.99 14.42 3.62
CA LEU A 274 0.14 13.49 3.63
C LEU A 274 -0.31 12.15 4.22
N ARG A 275 -0.07 11.07 3.49
CA ARG A 275 -0.39 9.70 3.94
C ARG A 275 0.80 8.79 3.76
N LEU A 276 1.40 8.35 4.86
CA LEU A 276 2.60 7.52 4.84
C LEU A 276 2.36 6.24 5.64
N THR A 277 2.20 5.13 4.94
CA THR A 277 2.25 3.81 5.57
C THR A 277 3.69 3.32 5.46
N ILE A 278 4.32 3.10 6.60
CA ILE A 278 5.73 2.77 6.77
C ILE A 278 5.88 1.25 6.74
N ASP A 279 6.89 0.79 6.02
CA ASP A 279 7.30 -0.61 5.92
C ASP A 279 8.64 -0.81 6.63
N ALA A 280 8.71 -1.83 7.48
CA ALA A 280 9.89 -2.19 8.26
C ALA A 280 9.92 -3.72 8.44
N HIS A 281 11.12 -4.29 8.65
CA HIS A 281 11.26 -5.71 9.04
C HIS A 281 11.71 -5.85 10.50
N SER A 282 12.40 -4.83 11.01
CA SER A 282 12.84 -4.81 12.40
C SER A 282 12.49 -3.49 13.07
N ALA A 283 12.70 -3.42 14.38
CA ALA A 283 12.46 -2.20 15.13
C ALA A 283 13.23 -1.02 14.49
N PRO A 284 12.58 0.12 14.22
CA PRO A 284 13.26 1.25 13.60
C PRO A 284 14.38 1.79 14.47
N HIS A 285 15.52 2.10 13.83
CA HIS A 285 16.59 2.81 14.51
C HIS A 285 16.11 4.22 14.95
N PRO A 286 16.52 4.75 16.13
CA PRO A 286 16.11 6.08 16.60
C PRO A 286 16.38 7.23 15.61
N ARG A 287 17.45 7.12 14.80
CA ARG A 287 17.72 8.04 13.68
C ARG A 287 16.56 8.12 12.67
N CYS A 288 15.89 7.02 12.38
CA CYS A 288 14.76 6.98 11.45
C CYS A 288 13.56 7.71 12.05
N TRP A 289 13.27 7.49 13.33
CA TRP A 289 12.22 8.24 14.02
C TRP A 289 12.50 9.74 14.03
N ASN A 290 13.73 10.14 14.37
CA ASN A 290 14.15 11.53 14.31
C ASN A 290 14.03 12.12 12.89
N GLY A 291 14.45 11.37 11.86
CA GLY A 291 14.32 11.80 10.47
C GLY A 291 12.86 11.92 10.00
N LEU A 292 11.97 11.02 10.44
CA LEU A 292 10.53 11.13 10.20
C LEU A 292 9.96 12.38 10.85
N GLY A 293 10.31 12.63 12.12
CA GLY A 293 9.91 13.85 12.84
C GLY A 293 10.31 15.11 12.07
N LYS A 294 11.59 15.24 11.71
CA LYS A 294 12.10 16.36 10.90
C LYS A 294 11.41 16.47 9.53
N PHE A 295 11.13 15.34 8.88
CA PHE A 295 10.43 15.30 7.61
C PHE A 295 9.00 15.87 7.75
N LEU A 296 8.24 15.42 8.75
CA LEU A 296 6.88 15.88 9.01
C LEU A 296 6.83 17.37 9.42
N CYS A 297 7.74 17.79 10.31
CA CYS A 297 7.83 19.18 10.77
C CYS A 297 8.24 20.17 9.65
N SER A 298 8.85 19.67 8.58
CA SER A 298 9.20 20.48 7.39
C SER A 298 7.99 20.82 6.49
N ILE A 299 6.80 20.30 6.82
CA ILE A 299 5.58 20.44 6.01
C ILE A 299 4.52 21.19 6.84
N PRO A 300 4.60 22.53 6.92
CA PRO A 300 3.77 23.31 7.84
C PRO A 300 2.28 23.40 7.45
N GLY A 301 1.96 23.13 6.18
CA GLY A 301 0.62 23.31 5.59
C GLY A 301 -0.36 22.16 5.82
N LEU A 302 0.02 21.13 6.58
CA LEU A 302 -0.79 19.91 6.71
C LEU A 302 -2.15 20.17 7.35
N LYS A 303 -3.19 19.61 6.72
CA LYS A 303 -4.58 19.58 7.18
C LYS A 303 -5.04 18.16 7.50
N ASN A 304 -4.56 17.20 6.71
CA ASN A 304 -4.84 15.78 6.83
C ASN A 304 -3.51 15.03 6.91
N LEU A 305 -3.22 14.44 8.05
CA LEU A 305 -2.00 13.68 8.27
C LEU A 305 -2.37 12.25 8.66
N ARG A 306 -1.86 11.29 7.89
CA ARG A 306 -1.84 9.87 8.25
C ARG A 306 -0.40 9.40 8.22
N PHE A 307 0.08 8.82 9.32
CA PHE A 307 1.33 8.08 9.29
C PHE A 307 1.35 6.95 10.31
N GLY A 308 2.15 5.93 10.02
CA GLY A 308 2.20 4.75 10.86
C GLY A 308 2.65 3.52 10.10
N PHE A 309 2.61 2.35 10.72
CA PHE A 309 2.93 1.08 10.07
C PHE A 309 1.71 0.46 9.38
N ALA A 310 1.98 -0.49 8.48
CA ALA A 310 0.97 -1.20 7.71
C ALA A 310 -0.18 -1.72 8.60
N PRO A 311 -1.45 -1.40 8.27
CA PRO A 311 -2.55 -1.70 9.16
C PRO A 311 -3.08 -3.13 9.06
N PHE A 312 -2.49 -3.99 8.22
CA PHE A 312 -3.00 -5.33 7.98
C PHE A 312 -2.11 -6.36 8.66
N ASP A 313 -2.72 -7.11 9.57
CA ASP A 313 -2.18 -8.38 10.03
C ASP A 313 -2.38 -9.40 8.90
N VAL A 314 -1.32 -9.65 8.14
CA VAL A 314 -1.32 -10.59 7.00
C VAL A 314 -0.82 -11.98 7.39
N GLY A 315 -0.74 -12.27 8.69
CA GLY A 315 -0.61 -13.63 9.22
C GLY A 315 0.67 -14.40 8.89
N LEU A 316 1.66 -13.79 8.20
CA LEU A 316 2.88 -14.48 7.79
C LEU A 316 4.15 -13.65 8.05
N THR A 317 5.07 -14.28 8.78
CA THR A 317 6.52 -14.08 8.99
C THR A 317 7.07 -12.66 8.79
N ASP A 318 7.77 -12.16 9.81
CA ASP A 318 8.50 -10.87 9.87
C ASP A 318 7.63 -9.64 9.59
N GLN A 319 6.69 -9.40 10.49
CA GLN A 319 5.93 -8.16 10.50
C GLN A 319 6.70 -7.12 11.30
N GLY A 320 7.27 -6.10 10.64
CA GLY A 320 7.85 -4.95 11.33
C GLY A 320 6.77 -4.04 11.93
N THR A 321 6.07 -4.59 12.91
CA THR A 321 5.25 -3.86 13.87
C THR A 321 5.49 -4.41 15.26
N TRP A 322 5.18 -3.63 16.28
CA TRP A 322 5.30 -4.05 17.67
C TRP A 322 4.42 -5.25 18.03
N LEU A 323 3.40 -5.55 17.23
CA LEU A 323 2.47 -6.68 17.46
C LEU A 323 3.18 -8.04 17.41
N HIS A 324 4.31 -8.12 16.71
CA HIS A 324 5.06 -9.37 16.50
C HIS A 324 6.47 -9.32 17.10
N ALA A 325 6.79 -8.26 17.85
CA ALA A 325 8.14 -8.01 18.34
C ALA A 325 8.24 -8.20 19.85
N GLU A 326 7.71 -9.32 20.36
CA GLU A 326 7.54 -9.56 21.80
C GLU A 326 8.87 -9.52 22.58
N ASP A 327 9.96 -10.01 22.00
CA ASP A 327 11.29 -10.01 22.64
C ASP A 327 12.01 -8.65 22.63
N ASN A 328 11.55 -7.69 21.82
CA ASN A 328 12.23 -6.40 21.61
C ASN A 328 11.27 -5.20 21.62
N LEU A 329 10.16 -5.29 22.35
CA LEU A 329 9.09 -4.28 22.38
C LEU A 329 9.61 -2.87 22.69
N ALA A 330 10.53 -2.73 23.65
CA ALA A 330 11.10 -1.43 24.01
C ALA A 330 11.77 -0.69 22.84
N GLN A 331 12.22 -1.41 21.81
CA GLN A 331 12.85 -0.81 20.62
C GLN A 331 11.82 -0.19 19.66
N TRP A 332 10.55 -0.59 19.76
CA TRP A 332 9.45 -0.04 18.95
C TRP A 332 8.88 1.26 19.52
N TYR A 333 9.19 1.56 20.78
CA TYR A 333 8.71 2.74 21.46
C TYR A 333 9.26 4.03 20.83
N VAL A 334 8.37 4.95 20.47
CA VAL A 334 8.72 6.28 19.98
C VAL A 334 8.29 7.38 20.96
N PRO A 335 9.24 8.13 21.56
CA PRO A 335 8.92 9.30 22.38
C PRO A 335 8.50 10.49 21.49
N LEU A 336 7.19 10.67 21.32
CA LEU A 336 6.63 11.70 20.43
C LEU A 336 7.10 13.13 20.74
N TRP A 337 7.34 13.46 22.02
CA TRP A 337 7.88 14.77 22.42
C TRP A 337 9.33 15.00 21.97
N LYS A 338 10.11 13.93 21.75
CA LYS A 338 11.45 14.04 21.15
C LYS A 338 11.40 14.02 19.64
N MET A 339 10.48 13.24 19.05
CA MET A 339 10.33 13.13 17.60
C MET A 339 9.81 14.43 16.98
N LEU A 340 8.79 15.04 17.58
CA LEU A 340 8.10 16.21 17.03
C LEU A 340 8.36 17.50 17.81
N GLU A 341 9.09 17.42 18.93
CA GLU A 341 9.33 18.56 19.83
C GLU A 341 8.01 19.29 20.15
N GLU A 342 8.03 20.62 20.18
CA GLU A 342 6.86 21.49 20.37
C GLU A 342 6.14 21.83 19.06
N HIS A 343 6.46 21.14 17.95
CA HIS A 343 5.89 21.45 16.64
C HIS A 343 4.36 21.36 16.62
N THR A 344 3.73 22.26 15.86
CA THR A 344 2.29 22.28 15.64
C THR A 344 1.95 22.61 14.20
N TRP A 345 0.98 21.89 13.64
CA TRP A 345 0.44 22.17 12.31
C TRP A 345 -0.80 23.04 12.45
N ARG A 346 -0.68 24.32 12.04
CA ARG A 346 -1.69 25.37 12.23
C ARG A 346 -3.08 25.06 11.69
N HIS A 347 -3.21 24.07 10.79
CA HIS A 347 -4.45 23.74 10.12
C HIS A 347 -4.80 22.25 10.20
N LEU A 348 -4.11 21.48 11.05
CA LEU A 348 -4.33 20.04 11.17
C LEU A 348 -5.72 19.78 11.73
N SER A 349 -6.55 19.16 10.91
CA SER A 349 -7.96 18.87 11.19
C SER A 349 -8.27 17.39 11.24
N HIS A 350 -7.48 16.57 10.53
CA HIS A 350 -7.60 15.12 10.51
C HIS A 350 -6.24 14.51 10.81
N LEU A 351 -6.16 13.71 11.86
CA LEU A 351 -4.97 12.94 12.21
C LEU A 351 -5.32 11.46 12.32
N ARG A 352 -4.53 10.63 11.64
CA ARG A 352 -4.59 9.18 11.75
C ARG A 352 -3.21 8.60 12.10
N LEU A 353 -3.17 7.79 13.14
CA LEU A 353 -1.96 7.08 13.58
C LEU A 353 -2.19 5.57 13.47
N ASP A 354 -1.32 4.89 12.73
CA ASP A 354 -1.43 3.44 12.48
C ASP A 354 -0.23 2.69 13.10
N GLY A 355 -0.46 1.63 13.88
CA GLY A 355 0.60 0.70 14.25
C GLY A 355 1.70 1.25 15.18
N LEU A 356 1.51 2.39 15.84
CA LEU A 356 2.57 3.03 16.65
C LEU A 356 2.59 2.52 18.09
N MET A 357 3.79 2.46 18.69
CA MET A 357 3.98 2.28 20.14
C MET A 357 4.50 3.58 20.75
N VAL A 358 3.66 4.24 21.55
CA VAL A 358 3.92 5.57 22.14
C VAL A 358 3.66 5.52 23.64
N CYS A 359 3.66 6.64 24.36
CA CYS A 359 3.15 6.68 25.73
C CYS A 359 1.99 7.66 25.85
N GLU A 360 1.20 7.50 26.92
CA GLU A 360 0.04 8.33 27.20
C GLU A 360 0.40 9.83 27.22
N ILE A 361 1.45 10.21 27.93
CA ILE A 361 1.87 11.61 28.09
C ILE A 361 2.22 12.22 26.73
N GLY A 362 3.13 11.58 25.99
CA GLY A 362 3.60 12.09 24.71
C GLY A 362 2.49 12.19 23.65
N LEU A 363 1.57 11.21 23.63
CA LEU A 363 0.44 11.23 22.72
C LEU A 363 -0.59 12.30 23.11
N SER A 364 -0.92 12.40 24.40
CA SER A 364 -1.84 13.42 24.91
C SER A 364 -1.31 14.83 24.60
N GLU A 365 -0.04 15.11 24.92
CA GLU A 365 0.59 16.40 24.64
C GLU A 365 0.59 16.74 23.14
N LEU A 366 0.89 15.77 22.27
CA LEU A 366 0.83 15.98 20.82
C LEU A 366 -0.59 16.36 20.37
N LEU A 367 -1.60 15.63 20.85
CA LEU A 367 -2.99 15.83 20.42
C LEU A 367 -3.59 17.12 20.99
N VAL A 368 -3.37 17.41 22.27
CA VAL A 368 -3.87 18.60 22.96
C VAL A 368 -3.32 19.89 22.35
N ARG A 369 -2.06 19.89 21.88
CA ARG A 369 -1.50 21.03 21.12
C ARG A 369 -2.32 21.40 19.87
N HIS A 370 -3.07 20.45 19.33
CA HIS A 370 -3.94 20.63 18.16
C HIS A 370 -5.42 20.77 18.52
N ALA A 371 -5.77 20.91 19.80
CA ALA A 371 -7.15 21.08 20.28
C ALA A 371 -7.97 22.14 19.50
N PRO A 372 -7.41 23.30 19.10
CA PRO A 372 -8.19 24.31 18.37
C PRO A 372 -8.59 23.90 16.94
N THR A 373 -7.87 22.97 16.31
CA THR A 373 -8.02 22.66 14.87
C THR A 373 -8.41 21.22 14.60
N LEU A 374 -8.01 20.28 15.46
CA LEU A 374 -8.24 18.86 15.28
C LEU A 374 -9.72 18.53 15.44
N GLN A 375 -10.31 17.94 14.39
CA GLN A 375 -11.73 17.58 14.33
C GLN A 375 -11.94 16.08 14.18
N CYS A 376 -11.01 15.38 13.56
CA CYS A 376 -11.09 13.94 13.31
C CYS A 376 -9.82 13.26 13.80
N LEU A 377 -9.99 12.28 14.68
CA LEU A 377 -8.89 11.48 15.22
C LEU A 377 -9.16 9.99 15.01
N ASP A 378 -8.26 9.35 14.29
CA ASP A 378 -8.29 7.93 13.99
C ASP A 378 -7.05 7.26 14.60
N LEU A 379 -7.26 6.29 15.48
CA LEU A 379 -6.19 5.53 16.13
C LEU A 379 -6.36 4.05 15.79
N PHE A 380 -5.33 3.46 15.18
CA PHE A 380 -5.39 2.09 14.71
C PHE A 380 -4.15 1.30 15.12
N ASN A 381 -4.34 0.07 15.60
CA ASN A 381 -3.25 -0.81 16.07
C ASN A 381 -2.25 -0.08 16.98
N LEU A 382 -2.74 0.60 18.02
CA LEU A 382 -1.95 1.50 18.85
C LEU A 382 -1.50 0.83 20.16
N ALA A 383 -0.24 0.97 20.52
CA ALA A 383 0.28 0.57 21.83
C ALA A 383 0.68 1.77 22.70
N LEU A 384 0.42 1.65 24.00
CA LEU A 384 0.96 2.51 25.04
C LEU A 384 2.04 1.74 25.80
N TRP A 385 3.28 2.16 25.63
CA TRP A 385 4.42 1.70 26.41
C TRP A 385 4.24 2.06 27.89
N SER A 386 3.86 3.29 28.19
CA SER A 386 3.52 3.72 29.55
C SER A 386 2.26 4.56 29.58
N GLY A 387 1.53 4.48 30.69
CA GLY A 387 0.20 5.03 30.86
C GLY A 387 -0.92 4.07 30.42
N SER A 388 -2.14 4.58 30.40
CA SER A 388 -3.38 3.84 30.19
C SER A 388 -4.23 4.46 29.10
N PHE A 389 -5.05 3.67 28.40
CA PHE A 389 -6.06 4.24 27.50
C PHE A 389 -7.17 4.97 28.25
N GLU A 390 -7.48 4.60 29.49
CA GLU A 390 -8.40 5.35 30.34
C GLU A 390 -7.92 6.79 30.55
N GLY A 391 -6.67 6.96 30.96
CA GLY A 391 -6.04 8.26 31.16
C GLY A 391 -5.94 9.06 29.86
N LEU A 392 -5.45 8.42 28.79
CA LEU A 392 -5.36 9.02 27.46
C LEU A 392 -6.73 9.54 27.01
N LEU A 393 -7.74 8.68 26.91
CA LEU A 393 -9.05 9.06 26.35
C LEU A 393 -9.78 10.06 27.25
N SER A 394 -9.62 9.98 28.57
CA SER A 394 -10.16 10.98 29.50
C SER A 394 -9.56 12.37 29.26
N SER A 395 -8.24 12.44 29.08
CA SER A 395 -7.51 13.68 28.75
C SER A 395 -7.94 14.23 27.39
N LEU A 396 -8.00 13.37 26.36
CA LEU A 396 -8.43 13.79 25.03
C LEU A 396 -9.87 14.31 25.03
N ARG A 397 -10.77 13.69 25.78
CA ARG A 397 -12.16 14.13 25.89
C ARG A 397 -12.29 15.48 26.59
N SER A 398 -11.49 15.77 27.62
CA SER A 398 -11.57 17.05 28.32
C SER A 398 -11.04 18.22 27.47
N GLU A 399 -10.01 17.95 26.68
CA GLU A 399 -9.28 19.00 25.94
C GLU A 399 -9.73 19.15 24.47
N LEU A 400 -10.17 18.08 23.81
CA LEU A 400 -10.47 18.08 22.37
C LEU A 400 -11.97 18.20 22.08
N LYS A 401 -12.29 18.91 21.01
CA LYS A 401 -13.67 19.03 20.46
C LYS A 401 -13.80 18.25 19.16
N LEU A 402 -13.57 16.94 19.25
CA LEU A 402 -13.62 16.05 18.09
C LEU A 402 -15.05 15.96 17.54
N LYS A 403 -15.17 16.04 16.21
CA LYS A 403 -16.39 15.71 15.46
C LYS A 403 -16.47 14.21 15.20
N ASN A 404 -15.31 13.60 14.93
CA ASN A 404 -15.19 12.16 14.70
C ASN A 404 -14.01 11.63 15.51
N PHE A 405 -14.25 10.51 16.19
CA PHE A 405 -13.22 9.74 16.86
C PHE A 405 -13.40 8.28 16.45
N ARG A 406 -12.30 7.58 16.19
CA ARG A 406 -12.31 6.14 15.95
C ARG A 406 -11.09 5.50 16.58
N LEU A 407 -11.32 4.42 17.31
CA LEU A 407 -10.28 3.53 17.84
C LEU A 407 -10.60 2.10 17.43
N TRP A 408 -9.71 1.46 16.68
CA TRP A 408 -9.93 0.09 16.21
C TRP A 408 -8.64 -0.72 16.04
N GLY A 409 -8.78 -2.03 15.82
CA GLY A 409 -7.65 -2.95 15.74
C GLY A 409 -7.15 -3.40 17.12
N VAL A 410 -5.87 -3.76 17.21
CA VAL A 410 -5.24 -4.21 18.46
C VAL A 410 -4.71 -3.01 19.24
N VAL A 411 -5.24 -2.80 20.43
CA VAL A 411 -4.87 -1.69 21.31
C VAL A 411 -4.38 -2.23 22.64
N ARG A 412 -3.22 -1.75 23.13
CA ARG A 412 -2.58 -2.32 24.31
C ARG A 412 -1.74 -1.32 25.12
N GLY A 413 -2.07 -1.15 26.40
CA GLY A 413 -1.19 -0.62 27.44
C GLY A 413 -0.31 -1.74 28.01
N PHE A 414 1.01 -1.64 27.86
CA PHE A 414 1.93 -2.72 28.26
C PHE A 414 2.17 -2.79 29.77
N HIS A 415 2.13 -1.64 30.45
CA HIS A 415 2.38 -1.54 31.90
C HIS A 415 1.14 -1.13 32.69
N THR A 416 -0.05 -1.24 32.08
CA THR A 416 -1.33 -0.98 32.73
C THR A 416 -2.15 -2.27 32.71
N PRO A 417 -2.65 -2.74 33.87
CA PRO A 417 -3.46 -3.94 33.92
C PRO A 417 -4.79 -3.74 33.22
N TYR A 418 -5.30 -4.79 32.58
CA TYR A 418 -6.60 -4.79 31.89
C TYR A 418 -6.76 -3.75 30.76
N ASP A 419 -5.65 -3.32 30.15
CA ASP A 419 -5.63 -2.26 29.14
C ASP A 419 -5.32 -2.82 27.75
N ALA A 420 -5.89 -3.98 27.39
CA ALA A 420 -5.61 -4.68 26.14
C ALA A 420 -6.90 -5.15 25.47
N TRP A 421 -7.15 -4.68 24.25
CA TRP A 421 -8.34 -5.03 23.48
C TRP A 421 -8.01 -5.31 22.03
N ARG A 422 -8.80 -6.17 21.41
CA ARG A 422 -8.86 -6.35 19.96
C ARG A 422 -10.22 -5.88 19.49
N LEU A 423 -10.29 -4.65 19.00
CA LEU A 423 -11.52 -3.99 18.56
C LEU A 423 -11.79 -4.33 17.10
N GLN A 424 -13.06 -4.56 16.77
CA GLN A 424 -13.45 -4.97 15.41
C GLN A 424 -12.90 -3.99 14.38
N PRO A 425 -12.15 -4.47 13.37
CA PRO A 425 -11.57 -3.57 12.40
C PRO A 425 -12.66 -3.00 11.49
N THR A 426 -12.79 -1.67 11.46
CA THR A 426 -13.54 -0.97 10.41
C THR A 426 -12.58 -0.66 9.28
N ILE A 427 -12.31 -1.67 8.44
CA ILE A 427 -11.41 -1.49 7.32
C ILE A 427 -12.07 -0.53 6.31
N ASN A 428 -11.55 0.69 6.25
CA ASN A 428 -11.86 1.65 5.22
C ASN A 428 -10.70 1.71 4.22
N LEU A 429 -10.92 1.17 3.02
CA LEU A 429 -9.97 1.19 1.90
C LEU A 429 -10.30 2.25 0.86
N ASP A 430 -11.30 3.11 1.09
CA ASP A 430 -11.70 4.13 0.11
C ASP A 430 -10.53 5.06 -0.24
N ASP A 431 -9.71 5.33 0.77
CA ASP A 431 -8.52 6.16 0.67
C ASP A 431 -7.33 5.47 -0.01
N GLU A 432 -7.28 4.14 -0.04
CA GLU A 432 -6.16 3.41 -0.64
C GLU A 432 -6.25 3.43 -2.17
N VAL A 433 -5.12 3.53 -2.87
CA VAL A 433 -5.08 3.54 -4.35
C VAL A 433 -5.00 2.13 -4.95
N TRP A 434 -5.38 1.11 -4.19
CA TRP A 434 -5.32 -0.29 -4.60
C TRP A 434 -6.32 -0.64 -5.69
N SER A 435 -6.05 -1.72 -6.42
CA SER A 435 -7.01 -2.25 -7.39
C SER A 435 -8.32 -2.68 -6.72
N PRO A 436 -9.47 -2.54 -7.40
CA PRO A 436 -10.76 -2.97 -6.86
C PRO A 436 -10.75 -4.44 -6.39
N GLU A 437 -10.06 -5.30 -7.14
CA GLU A 437 -9.91 -6.72 -6.84
C GLU A 437 -9.16 -6.93 -5.51
N LEU A 438 -8.04 -6.23 -5.31
CA LEU A 438 -7.28 -6.32 -4.06
C LEU A 438 -8.06 -5.76 -2.87
N LYS A 439 -8.80 -4.65 -3.06
CA LYS A 439 -9.65 -4.08 -1.99
C LYS A 439 -10.73 -5.06 -1.56
N ALA A 440 -11.46 -5.62 -2.53
CA ALA A 440 -12.52 -6.60 -2.25
C ALA A 440 -11.95 -7.83 -1.53
N HIS A 441 -10.80 -8.31 -1.97
CA HIS A 441 -10.11 -9.44 -1.37
C HIS A 441 -9.62 -9.16 0.06
N ALA A 442 -9.01 -8.00 0.30
CA ALA A 442 -8.59 -7.56 1.63
C ALA A 442 -9.77 -7.43 2.60
N MET A 443 -10.90 -6.87 2.14
CA MET A 443 -12.13 -6.80 2.93
C MET A 443 -12.68 -8.19 3.26
N GLN A 444 -12.65 -9.11 2.29
CA GLN A 444 -13.05 -10.50 2.52
C GLN A 444 -12.17 -11.18 3.57
N LYS A 445 -10.84 -11.10 3.44
CA LYS A 445 -9.90 -11.69 4.41
C LYS A 445 -10.08 -11.12 5.81
N ALA A 446 -10.27 -9.82 5.93
CA ALA A 446 -10.56 -9.20 7.21
C ALA A 446 -11.87 -9.68 7.84
N SER A 447 -12.90 -9.92 7.03
CA SER A 447 -14.15 -10.54 7.50
C SER A 447 -13.90 -11.95 8.01
N ILE A 448 -13.15 -12.78 7.27
CA ILE A 448 -12.80 -14.15 7.69
C ILE A 448 -12.03 -14.13 9.00
N LEU A 449 -11.01 -13.27 9.11
CA LEU A 449 -10.19 -13.13 10.31
C LEU A 449 -11.02 -12.66 11.51
N THR A 450 -11.94 -11.72 11.29
CA THR A 450 -12.90 -11.28 12.30
C THR A 450 -13.78 -12.43 12.79
N ASP A 451 -14.26 -13.28 11.88
CA ASP A 451 -15.08 -14.43 12.25
C ASP A 451 -14.28 -15.52 12.98
N VAL A 452 -13.02 -15.72 12.61
CA VAL A 452 -12.08 -16.58 13.34
C VAL A 452 -11.89 -16.07 14.77
N TRP A 453 -11.57 -14.80 14.95
CA TRP A 453 -11.39 -14.22 16.29
C TRP A 453 -12.66 -14.30 17.14
N LYS A 454 -13.85 -14.12 16.55
CA LYS A 454 -15.12 -14.31 17.27
C LYS A 454 -15.28 -15.75 17.77
N ARG A 455 -14.94 -16.75 16.96
CA ARG A 455 -15.04 -18.17 17.35
C ARG A 455 -14.10 -18.54 18.48
N PHE A 456 -12.91 -17.94 18.53
CA PHE A 456 -11.90 -18.19 19.57
C PHE A 456 -11.99 -17.23 20.76
N HIS A 457 -13.04 -16.40 20.81
CA HIS A 457 -13.21 -15.36 21.84
C HIS A 457 -12.04 -14.37 21.95
N GLU A 458 -11.26 -14.22 20.88
CA GLU A 458 -10.12 -13.30 20.80
C GLU A 458 -10.51 -11.91 20.28
N LEU A 459 -11.80 -11.68 20.02
CA LEU A 459 -12.34 -10.38 19.68
C LEU A 459 -13.03 -9.79 20.90
N SER A 460 -12.83 -8.50 21.14
CA SER A 460 -13.49 -7.80 22.23
C SER A 460 -14.99 -7.72 21.92
N SER A 461 -15.83 -7.69 22.96
CA SER A 461 -17.27 -7.51 22.77
C SER A 461 -17.57 -6.30 21.85
N PRO A 462 -18.46 -6.44 20.85
CA PRO A 462 -18.83 -5.32 19.96
C PRO A 462 -19.32 -4.08 20.71
N ASP A 463 -19.87 -4.25 21.92
CA ASP A 463 -20.30 -3.16 22.78
C ASP A 463 -19.14 -2.29 23.29
N ILE A 464 -17.89 -2.77 23.29
CA ILE A 464 -16.72 -2.01 23.75
C ILE A 464 -16.47 -0.81 22.82
N SER A 465 -16.41 -1.04 21.50
CA SER A 465 -16.24 0.05 20.53
C SER A 465 -17.35 1.09 20.66
N ARG A 466 -18.61 0.64 20.76
CA ARG A 466 -19.76 1.53 20.95
C ARG A 466 -19.67 2.33 22.25
N ARG A 467 -19.25 1.71 23.36
CA ARG A 467 -19.06 2.37 24.65
C ARG A 467 -17.95 3.42 24.61
N LEU A 468 -16.83 3.13 23.93
CA LEU A 468 -15.75 4.08 23.73
C LEU A 468 -16.17 5.26 22.85
N ASP A 469 -16.90 5.01 21.77
CA ASP A 469 -17.44 6.07 20.91
C ASP A 469 -18.40 7.00 21.68
N LEU A 470 -19.28 6.43 22.49
CA LEU A 470 -20.18 7.18 23.37
C LEU A 470 -19.40 7.98 24.43
N PHE A 471 -18.37 7.38 25.02
CA PHE A 471 -17.51 8.06 25.98
C PHE A 471 -16.81 9.27 25.36
N MET A 472 -16.38 9.16 24.11
CA MET A 472 -15.71 10.25 23.36
C MET A 472 -16.67 11.28 22.75
N THR A 473 -17.98 11.10 22.90
CA THR A 473 -18.98 12.03 22.36
C THR A 473 -19.01 13.33 23.20
N PRO A 474 -18.82 14.51 22.59
CA PRO A 474 -18.80 15.77 23.33
C PRO A 474 -20.09 16.06 24.12
N GLY A 475 -19.95 16.65 25.31
CA GLY A 475 -21.07 17.13 26.13
C GLY A 475 -21.76 16.06 27.00
N LEU A 476 -21.33 14.81 26.91
CA LEU A 476 -21.81 13.73 27.76
C LEU A 476 -20.81 13.47 28.89
N SER A 477 -21.22 13.68 30.16
CA SER A 477 -20.39 13.33 31.32
C SER A 477 -20.58 11.86 31.69
N TRP A 478 -19.92 10.96 30.97
CA TRP A 478 -19.95 9.52 31.25
C TRP A 478 -18.68 9.11 32.00
N PRO A 479 -18.80 8.24 33.03
CA PRO A 479 -17.63 7.60 33.64
C PRO A 479 -16.92 6.71 32.61
N TRP A 480 -15.69 6.29 32.94
CA TRP A 480 -14.98 5.31 32.13
C TRP A 480 -15.84 4.05 31.93
N PRO A 481 -16.08 3.62 30.67
CA PRO A 481 -17.14 2.65 30.40
C PRO A 481 -16.66 1.20 30.35
N LEU A 482 -15.36 0.95 30.50
CA LEU A 482 -14.76 -0.39 30.37
C LEU A 482 -14.39 -0.96 31.73
N HIS A 483 -14.56 -2.27 31.88
CA HIS A 483 -14.22 -3.03 33.07
C HIS A 483 -13.05 -3.98 32.82
N ALA A 484 -12.42 -4.49 33.89
CA ALA A 484 -11.34 -5.46 33.77
C ALA A 484 -11.73 -6.72 32.96
N SER A 485 -12.99 -7.12 33.03
CA SER A 485 -13.54 -8.26 32.28
C SER A 485 -13.66 -8.01 30.77
N ASP A 486 -13.62 -6.75 30.32
CA ASP A 486 -13.65 -6.40 28.90
C ASP A 486 -12.29 -6.59 28.22
N ALA A 487 -11.21 -6.68 29.01
CA ALA A 487 -9.84 -6.80 28.52
C ALA A 487 -9.52 -8.23 28.06
N LEU A 488 -8.76 -8.33 26.97
CA LEU A 488 -8.29 -9.59 26.38
C LEU A 488 -6.85 -9.92 26.79
N GLU A 489 -6.44 -9.47 27.97
CA GLU A 489 -5.05 -9.53 28.44
C GLU A 489 -4.47 -10.96 28.45
N ARG A 490 -5.32 -11.97 28.66
CA ARG A 490 -4.95 -13.40 28.63
C ARG A 490 -4.85 -14.02 27.24
N LEU A 491 -5.43 -13.39 26.23
CA LEU A 491 -5.49 -13.89 24.84
C LEU A 491 -4.50 -13.14 23.94
N ILE A 492 -4.25 -11.86 24.23
CA ILE A 492 -3.23 -11.04 23.56
C ILE A 492 -1.83 -11.30 24.16
N ARG A 493 -1.72 -12.11 25.22
CA ARG A 493 -0.44 -12.59 25.79
C ARG A 493 -0.35 -14.11 25.65
N PRO A 494 0.47 -14.66 24.74
CA PRO A 494 0.75 -16.08 24.73
C PRO A 494 1.30 -16.54 26.10
N PRO A 495 0.94 -17.74 26.59
CA PRO A 495 1.26 -18.19 27.95
C PRO A 495 2.76 -18.17 28.32
N HIS A 496 3.65 -18.31 27.34
CA HIS A 496 5.10 -18.34 27.53
C HIS A 496 5.75 -16.95 27.66
N PHE A 497 5.04 -15.87 27.36
CA PHE A 497 5.52 -14.48 27.48
C PHE A 497 5.02 -13.76 28.75
N ARG A 498 4.46 -14.51 29.70
CA ARG A 498 4.08 -13.99 31.02
C ARG A 498 5.33 -13.71 31.85
N GLY A 499 5.94 -12.53 31.73
CA GLY A 499 6.99 -12.14 32.66
C GLY A 499 7.79 -10.86 32.38
N ILE A 500 7.92 -10.41 31.13
CA ILE A 500 8.90 -9.35 30.83
C ILE A 500 8.30 -7.93 30.87
N HIS A 501 7.10 -7.70 30.30
CA HIS A 501 6.45 -6.39 30.31
C HIS A 501 4.99 -6.53 30.79
N THR A 502 4.80 -6.41 32.10
CA THR A 502 3.50 -6.48 32.79
C THR A 502 3.33 -5.32 33.76
N ASP A 503 2.12 -5.13 34.29
CA ASP A 503 1.83 -4.27 35.44
C ASP A 503 2.65 -4.63 36.69
N GLN A 504 3.19 -5.85 36.73
CA GLN A 504 4.09 -6.36 37.76
C GLN A 504 5.57 -6.34 37.34
N CYS A 505 5.91 -5.75 36.18
CA CYS A 505 7.31 -5.64 35.83
C CYS A 505 8.05 -4.86 36.92
N GLN A 506 9.18 -5.41 37.37
CA GLN A 506 10.06 -4.74 38.33
C GLN A 506 10.53 -3.38 37.76
N GLN A 507 11.10 -2.53 38.62
CA GLN A 507 11.40 -1.10 38.37
C GLN A 507 12.18 -0.80 37.06
N ASP A 508 12.74 -1.80 36.38
CA ASP A 508 13.56 -1.66 35.18
C ASP A 508 12.77 -1.53 33.85
N CYS A 509 11.46 -1.84 33.81
CA CYS A 509 10.69 -1.74 32.56
C CYS A 509 10.19 -0.32 32.24
N VAL A 510 9.75 0.41 33.27
CA VAL A 510 9.20 1.76 33.09
C VAL A 510 10.32 2.76 33.28
N ARG A 511 10.93 3.15 32.16
CA ARG A 511 11.95 4.20 32.15
C ARG A 511 11.34 5.55 32.51
N SER A 512 12.02 6.29 33.36
CA SER A 512 11.74 7.71 33.59
C SER A 512 11.88 8.52 32.30
N VAL A 513 11.25 9.69 32.24
CA VAL A 513 11.38 10.61 31.09
C VAL A 513 12.85 10.97 30.83
N ALA A 514 13.66 11.12 31.89
CA ALA A 514 15.08 11.41 31.77
C ALA A 514 15.86 10.26 31.10
N GLU A 515 15.60 9.01 31.50
CA GLU A 515 16.22 7.82 30.91
C GLU A 515 15.77 7.61 29.46
N ILE A 516 14.50 7.89 29.15
CA ILE A 516 13.98 7.86 27.77
C ILE A 516 14.71 8.90 26.91
N ASN A 517 14.84 10.13 27.40
CA ASN A 517 15.52 11.20 26.68
C ASN A 517 17.00 10.85 26.46
N GLN A 518 17.69 10.35 27.48
CA GLN A 518 19.08 9.90 27.37
C GLN A 518 19.22 8.77 26.34
N ALA A 519 18.39 7.73 26.44
CA ALA A 519 18.44 6.59 25.51
C ALA A 519 18.15 7.01 24.06
N TRP A 520 17.24 7.96 23.86
CA TRP A 520 16.95 8.55 22.55
C TRP A 520 18.16 9.32 22.01
N ASP A 521 18.75 10.21 22.81
CA ASP A 521 19.87 11.06 22.40
C ASP A 521 21.11 10.20 22.09
N GLU A 522 21.42 9.20 22.91
CA GLU A 522 22.45 8.20 22.63
C GLU A 522 22.13 7.40 21.37
N GLY A 523 20.88 6.95 21.23
CA GLY A 523 20.39 6.17 20.09
C GLY A 523 20.51 6.91 18.76
N ILE A 524 20.28 8.22 18.73
CA ILE A 524 20.51 9.05 17.54
C ILE A 524 21.98 9.10 17.17
N GLN A 525 22.91 9.03 18.13
CA GLN A 525 24.35 9.06 17.82
C GLN A 525 24.89 7.72 17.33
N ARG A 526 24.21 6.61 17.62
CA ARG A 526 24.61 5.25 17.18
C ARG A 526 24.69 5.13 15.66
N THR A 527 25.63 4.30 15.21
CA THR A 527 25.78 3.98 13.79
C THR A 527 24.62 3.10 13.32
N LEU A 528 24.28 3.17 12.03
CA LEU A 528 23.31 2.26 11.41
C LEU A 528 23.90 0.87 11.12
N HIS A 529 25.16 0.64 11.52
CA HIS A 529 25.84 -0.63 11.26
C HIS A 529 25.18 -1.74 12.08
N GLY A 530 24.85 -2.86 11.43
CA GLY A 530 24.15 -3.98 12.06
C GLY A 530 22.62 -3.83 12.14
N TRP A 531 22.05 -2.70 11.71
CA TRP A 531 20.60 -2.56 11.63
C TRP A 531 20.07 -3.17 10.32
N THR A 532 19.25 -4.22 10.44
CA THR A 532 18.78 -5.06 9.32
C THR A 532 18.20 -4.26 8.15
N ASP A 533 17.33 -3.29 8.43
CA ASP A 533 16.68 -2.49 7.37
C ASP A 533 17.63 -1.44 6.74
N GLY A 534 18.68 -1.05 7.47
CA GLY A 534 19.73 -0.17 6.97
C GLY A 534 20.75 -0.90 6.10
N SER A 535 21.02 -2.18 6.41
CA SER A 535 21.93 -3.04 5.66
C SER A 535 21.28 -3.81 4.52
N ALA A 536 19.94 -3.88 4.47
CA ALA A 536 19.15 -4.60 3.46
C ALA A 536 19.77 -4.48 2.05
N PRO A 537 20.04 -5.59 1.34
CA PRO A 537 20.68 -5.53 0.04
C PRO A 537 19.82 -4.74 -0.95
N GLU A 538 20.48 -4.11 -1.92
CA GLU A 538 19.76 -3.57 -3.07
C GLU A 538 19.73 -4.66 -4.13
N THR A 539 18.54 -5.15 -4.48
CA THR A 539 18.38 -6.01 -5.65
C THR A 539 18.21 -5.12 -6.88
N GLU A 540 18.82 -5.51 -8.02
CA GLU A 540 18.73 -4.73 -9.25
C GLU A 540 17.25 -4.57 -9.66
N GLY A 541 16.82 -3.32 -9.87
CA GLY A 541 15.39 -2.97 -10.02
C GLY A 541 14.71 -3.51 -11.29
N ILE A 542 15.49 -4.03 -12.23
CA ILE A 542 15.03 -4.72 -13.43
C ILE A 542 16.02 -5.87 -13.63
N GLY A 543 15.58 -7.11 -13.43
CA GLY A 543 16.51 -8.24 -13.38
C GLY A 543 16.73 -8.72 -11.96
N GLU A 544 15.82 -9.55 -11.45
CA GLU A 544 16.25 -10.58 -10.51
C GLU A 544 17.48 -11.27 -11.13
N ALA A 545 18.51 -11.52 -10.31
CA ALA A 545 19.63 -12.33 -10.74
C ALA A 545 19.07 -13.60 -11.40
N LYS A 546 19.67 -14.03 -12.52
CA LYS A 546 19.21 -15.26 -13.16
C LYS A 546 19.28 -16.36 -12.10
N ILE A 547 18.16 -16.98 -11.76
CA ILE A 547 18.14 -18.10 -10.83
C ILE A 547 18.68 -19.28 -11.62
N ILE A 548 19.95 -19.63 -11.41
CA ILE A 548 20.68 -20.64 -12.20
C ILE A 548 20.61 -22.02 -11.54
N THR A 549 20.55 -22.09 -10.21
CA THR A 549 20.53 -23.34 -9.45
C THR A 549 19.60 -23.21 -8.24
N ILE A 550 18.78 -24.24 -8.00
CA ILE A 550 17.86 -24.32 -6.85
C ILE A 550 18.56 -24.94 -5.64
N TYR A 551 19.55 -25.79 -5.89
CA TYR A 551 20.33 -26.51 -4.90
C TYR A 551 21.79 -26.06 -4.94
N ASP A 552 22.42 -26.07 -3.78
CA ASP A 552 23.86 -25.89 -3.64
C ASP A 552 24.64 -27.10 -4.18
N GLU A 553 25.97 -27.05 -4.07
CA GLU A 553 26.85 -28.14 -4.53
C GLU A 553 26.63 -29.47 -3.78
N ASN A 554 26.01 -29.42 -2.60
CA ASN A 554 25.70 -30.57 -1.76
C ASN A 554 24.28 -31.13 -2.03
N GLY A 555 23.51 -30.49 -2.91
CA GLY A 555 22.15 -30.90 -3.24
C GLY A 555 21.09 -30.40 -2.27
N PHE A 556 21.37 -29.38 -1.45
CA PHE A 556 20.42 -28.77 -0.52
C PHE A 556 19.98 -27.38 -0.99
N ASP A 557 18.71 -27.04 -0.75
CA ASP A 557 18.17 -25.71 -1.05
C ASP A 557 18.55 -24.67 0.02
N ASP A 558 18.10 -23.41 -0.15
CA ASP A 558 18.34 -22.32 0.81
C ASP A 558 17.75 -22.63 2.22
N GLY A 559 16.84 -23.60 2.32
CA GLY A 559 16.29 -24.09 3.58
C GLY A 559 17.09 -25.22 4.23
N GLY A 560 18.16 -25.70 3.57
CA GLY A 560 18.95 -26.84 4.02
C GLY A 560 18.28 -28.18 3.76
N PHE A 561 17.36 -28.26 2.78
CA PHE A 561 16.64 -29.50 2.44
C PHE A 561 16.99 -29.98 1.03
N ASN A 562 17.20 -31.29 0.90
CA ASN A 562 17.45 -31.94 -0.39
C ASN A 562 16.17 -32.05 -1.22
N GLU A 563 16.27 -32.53 -2.47
CA GLU A 563 15.13 -32.71 -3.39
C GLU A 563 13.95 -33.50 -2.77
N ASP A 564 14.26 -34.47 -1.91
CA ASP A 564 13.28 -35.31 -1.22
C ASP A 564 12.71 -34.67 0.05
N GLY A 565 13.24 -33.53 0.51
CA GLY A 565 12.75 -32.81 1.69
C GLY A 565 13.43 -33.16 3.01
N PHE A 566 14.60 -33.79 2.95
CA PHE A 566 15.39 -34.15 4.12
C PHE A 566 16.53 -33.17 4.31
N ASN A 567 16.81 -32.78 5.54
CA ASN A 567 18.04 -32.07 5.86
C ASN A 567 19.23 -33.04 5.95
N GLU A 568 20.42 -32.50 6.23
CA GLU A 568 21.64 -33.30 6.42
C GLU A 568 21.51 -34.38 7.51
N ASP A 569 20.65 -34.17 8.51
CA ASP A 569 20.38 -35.11 9.60
C ASP A 569 19.31 -36.17 9.27
N MET A 570 18.86 -36.25 8.01
CA MET A 570 17.75 -37.12 7.57
C MET A 570 16.42 -36.84 8.30
N VAL A 571 16.27 -35.64 8.86
CA VAL A 571 15.02 -35.16 9.42
C VAL A 571 14.17 -34.63 8.28
N TYR A 572 12.99 -35.24 8.12
CA TYR A 572 12.03 -34.80 7.13
C TYR A 572 11.30 -33.56 7.65
N PHE A 573 11.26 -32.48 6.88
CA PHE A 573 10.78 -31.19 7.39
C PHE A 573 9.27 -31.21 7.77
N MET A 574 8.50 -32.26 7.40
CA MET A 574 7.08 -32.41 7.75
C MET A 574 6.81 -32.69 9.23
N ASP A 575 7.82 -33.04 10.03
CA ASP A 575 7.64 -33.49 11.41
C ASP A 575 7.24 -32.40 12.43
N ILE A 576 6.89 -31.18 11.99
CA ILE A 576 6.76 -30.01 12.88
C ILE A 576 5.42 -29.26 12.79
N TYR A 577 4.36 -29.80 12.17
CA TYR A 577 3.01 -29.20 12.30
C TYR A 577 1.97 -30.20 12.78
N GLU A 578 1.61 -30.10 14.07
CA GLU A 578 0.55 -30.88 14.72
C GLU A 578 -0.82 -30.73 14.01
N ASP A 579 -1.07 -29.58 13.38
CA ASP A 579 -2.36 -29.23 12.77
C ASP A 579 -2.74 -30.07 11.54
N TRP A 580 -1.79 -30.76 10.91
CA TRP A 580 -2.03 -31.56 9.69
C TRP A 580 -2.01 -33.07 9.95
N GLN A 581 -1.98 -33.49 11.23
CA GLN A 581 -2.12 -34.89 11.59
C GLN A 581 -3.42 -35.48 11.03
N GLY A 582 -3.29 -36.55 10.23
CA GLY A 582 -4.41 -37.23 9.58
C GLY A 582 -4.71 -36.77 8.15
N ALA A 583 -4.02 -35.76 7.61
CA ALA A 583 -4.04 -35.49 6.18
C ALA A 583 -3.40 -36.67 5.42
N LYS A 584 -4.03 -37.13 4.35
CA LYS A 584 -3.48 -38.20 3.50
C LYS A 584 -2.36 -37.65 2.62
N ASP A 585 -1.17 -38.25 2.63
CA ASP A 585 0.00 -37.84 1.81
C ASP A 585 0.26 -36.32 1.85
N PRO A 586 0.49 -35.75 3.04
CA PRO A 586 0.59 -34.31 3.18
C PRO A 586 1.85 -33.80 2.48
N ILE A 587 1.74 -32.61 1.89
CA ILE A 587 2.86 -31.94 1.22
C ILE A 587 3.35 -30.81 2.11
N SER A 588 4.59 -30.44 1.89
CA SER A 588 5.23 -29.40 2.65
C SER A 588 5.28 -28.05 2.01
N ARG A 589 5.61 -27.06 2.84
CA ARG A 589 5.99 -25.74 2.38
C ARG A 589 7.16 -25.76 1.40
N TYR A 590 8.31 -26.36 1.75
CA TYR A 590 9.51 -26.32 0.91
C TYR A 590 9.30 -27.03 -0.44
N ALA A 591 8.69 -28.22 -0.45
CA ALA A 591 8.32 -28.89 -1.70
C ALA A 591 7.32 -28.06 -2.53
N CYS A 592 6.33 -27.41 -1.91
CA CYS A 592 5.40 -26.54 -2.64
C CYS A 592 6.10 -25.29 -3.18
N GLU A 593 6.99 -24.67 -2.42
CA GLU A 593 7.79 -23.52 -2.84
C GLU A 593 8.64 -23.88 -4.06
N ARG A 594 9.35 -25.02 -4.03
CA ARG A 594 10.13 -25.51 -5.18
C ARG A 594 9.25 -25.78 -6.39
N MET A 595 8.14 -26.49 -6.19
CA MET A 595 7.16 -26.75 -7.25
C MET A 595 6.65 -25.45 -7.88
N MET A 596 6.36 -24.43 -7.07
CA MET A 596 5.92 -23.11 -7.54
C MET A 596 7.04 -22.41 -8.30
N ARG A 597 8.25 -22.37 -7.74
CA ARG A 597 9.43 -21.76 -8.37
C ARG A 597 9.70 -22.40 -9.73
N GLU A 598 9.79 -23.73 -9.81
CA GLU A 598 10.01 -24.47 -11.07
C GLU A 598 8.87 -24.23 -12.07
N SER A 599 7.62 -24.29 -11.61
CA SER A 599 6.46 -24.03 -12.48
C SER A 599 6.53 -22.60 -13.05
N ILE A 600 6.84 -21.60 -12.24
CA ILE A 600 6.99 -20.19 -12.68
C ILE A 600 8.14 -20.05 -13.68
N LEU A 601 9.31 -20.59 -13.35
CA LEU A 601 10.50 -20.52 -14.22
C LEU A 601 10.22 -21.17 -15.58
N SER A 602 9.53 -22.32 -15.61
CA SER A 602 9.18 -23.02 -16.85
C SER A 602 8.27 -22.22 -17.79
N GLN A 603 7.48 -21.29 -17.25
CA GLN A 603 6.55 -20.44 -18.01
C GLN A 603 7.15 -19.09 -18.42
N ILE A 604 8.35 -18.76 -17.96
CA ILE A 604 9.01 -17.50 -18.28
C ILE A 604 10.08 -17.75 -19.36
N PRO A 605 9.96 -17.15 -20.57
CA PRO A 605 10.84 -17.47 -21.71
C PRO A 605 12.35 -17.30 -21.47
N ARG A 606 12.75 -16.40 -20.56
CA ARG A 606 14.18 -16.16 -20.25
C ARG A 606 14.82 -17.24 -19.36
N TYR A 607 14.02 -18.13 -18.78
CA TYR A 607 14.49 -19.25 -17.95
C TYR A 607 14.22 -20.62 -18.57
N SER A 608 13.39 -20.71 -19.61
CA SER A 608 12.99 -21.96 -20.24
C SER A 608 14.02 -22.54 -21.24
N GLN A 609 15.32 -22.43 -20.96
CA GLN A 609 16.41 -22.89 -21.84
C GLN A 609 17.18 -24.06 -21.25
#